data_AF-A0A538M5M6-F1
#
_entry.id   AF-A0A538M5M6-F1
#
_cell.length_a   1.000
_cell.length_b   1.000
_cell.length_c   1.000
_cell.angle_alpha   90.00
_cell.angle_beta   90.00
_cell.angle_gamma   90.00
#
_symmetry.space_group_name_H-M   'P 1'
#
loop_
_entity.id
_entity.type
_entity.pdbx_description
1 polymer ?
#
loop_
_entity_poly.entity_id
_entity_poly.type
_entity_poly.pdbx_seq_one_letter_code
_entity_poly.pdbx_strand_id
1 'polypeptide(L)'
;MTALFFGIGAGITCLVRWLEGWDPVWDGQVITTVELTTVPLGFLAAIGGFDYWIRYASGAPTQPEDHSGHGARSWRDYFRINTDHKVIGIQYLVTTIFFFVIAGLLAMIMRAELARPGMQFVDNQTFNGLFSVHAALMIFLFVIPAFAGIGNYVIPLMIGAPDMAFPRLNALSFWLLPIAGFMMVSSFL
;
A
#
# COMPACT_ATOMS: atom_id res chain seq x y z
N MET A 1 18.34 -2.91 -8.98
CA MET A 1 18.28 -1.75 -8.05
C MET A 1 18.06 -2.17 -6.61
N THR A 2 17.11 -3.04 -6.29
CA THR A 2 16.90 -3.53 -4.90
C THR A 2 18.14 -4.16 -4.25
N ALA A 3 18.81 -5.10 -4.92
CA ALA A 3 20.04 -5.71 -4.42
C ALA A 3 21.20 -4.70 -4.29
N LEU A 4 21.21 -3.66 -5.12
CA LEU A 4 22.20 -2.58 -5.03
C LEU A 4 21.97 -1.74 -3.77
N PHE A 5 20.73 -1.35 -3.50
CA PHE A 5 20.38 -0.59 -2.30
C PHE A 5 20.59 -1.41 -1.02
N PHE A 6 20.40 -2.73 -1.08
CA PHE A 6 20.81 -3.64 0.00
C PHE A 6 22.33 -3.62 0.23
N GLY A 7 23.12 -3.72 -0.84
CA GLY A 7 24.58 -3.63 -0.72
C GLY A 7 25.04 -2.28 -0.15
N ILE A 8 24.37 -1.19 -0.55
CA ILE A 8 24.66 0.17 -0.05
C ILE A 8 24.29 0.29 1.44
N GLY A 9 23.10 -0.13 1.85
CA GLY A 9 22.64 -0.04 3.24
C GLY A 9 23.53 -0.85 4.19
N ALA A 10 23.77 -2.11 3.87
CA ALA A 10 24.64 -3.00 4.64
C ALA A 10 26.08 -2.49 4.66
N GLY A 11 26.59 -2.00 3.51
CA GLY A 11 27.94 -1.45 3.38
C GLY A 11 28.16 -0.20 4.22
N ILE A 12 27.24 0.78 4.15
CA ILE A 12 27.30 2.00 4.97
C ILE A 12 27.22 1.66 6.45
N THR A 13 26.32 0.73 6.82
CA THR A 13 26.15 0.30 8.21
C THR A 13 27.45 -0.31 8.74
N CYS A 14 28.06 -1.25 8.02
CA CYS A 14 29.33 -1.85 8.41
C CYS A 14 30.46 -0.82 8.47
N LEU A 15 30.51 0.11 7.52
CA LEU A 15 31.52 1.17 7.50
C LEU A 15 31.43 2.07 8.73
N VAL A 16 30.23 2.56 9.07
CA VAL A 16 30.03 3.40 10.25
C VAL A 16 30.39 2.64 11.53
N ARG A 17 29.93 1.39 11.66
CA ARG A 17 30.26 0.54 12.83
C ARG A 17 31.77 0.33 12.98
N TRP A 18 32.46 0.11 11.86
CA TRP A 18 33.91 -0.02 11.87
C TRP A 18 34.62 1.28 12.28
N LEU A 19 34.18 2.43 11.75
CA LEU A 19 34.74 3.74 12.11
C LEU A 19 34.52 4.09 13.58
N GLU A 20 33.38 3.71 14.15
CA GLU A 20 33.01 3.97 15.55
C GLU A 20 33.50 2.86 16.51
N GLY A 21 34.18 1.83 16.00
CA GLY A 21 34.70 0.72 16.82
C GLY A 21 33.63 -0.15 17.48
N TRP A 22 32.45 -0.31 16.85
CA TRP A 22 31.37 -1.16 17.35
C TRP A 22 31.54 -2.61 16.90
N ASP A 23 31.66 -3.53 17.85
CA ASP A 23 31.78 -4.98 17.61
C ASP A 23 30.49 -5.74 17.99
N PRO A 24 30.01 -6.68 17.15
CA PRO A 24 30.56 -7.04 15.84
C PRO A 24 30.25 -5.98 14.78
N VAL A 25 31.18 -5.80 13.83
CA VAL A 25 30.96 -4.92 12.66
C VAL A 25 29.75 -5.39 11.85
N TRP A 26 29.59 -6.71 11.68
CA TRP A 26 28.41 -7.31 11.08
C TRP A 26 27.39 -7.68 12.17
N ASP A 27 26.42 -6.79 12.37
CA ASP A 27 25.30 -6.99 13.29
C ASP A 27 24.00 -7.13 12.49
N GLY A 28 23.43 -8.34 12.52
CA GLY A 28 22.24 -8.67 11.74
C GLY A 28 21.01 -7.82 12.13
N GLN A 29 20.88 -7.41 13.38
CA GLN A 29 19.74 -6.60 13.84
C GLN A 29 19.85 -5.17 13.31
N VAL A 30 21.04 -4.58 13.40
CA VAL A 30 21.28 -3.22 12.92
C VAL A 30 21.18 -3.15 11.41
N ILE A 31 21.81 -4.09 10.70
CA ILE A 31 21.71 -4.19 9.24
C ILE A 31 20.24 -4.34 8.84
N THR A 32 19.51 -5.27 9.44
CA THR A 32 18.08 -5.44 9.12
C THR A 32 17.28 -4.16 9.36
N THR A 33 17.55 -3.43 10.44
CA THR A 33 16.87 -2.18 10.75
C THR A 33 17.10 -1.11 9.68
N VAL A 34 18.32 -0.98 9.18
CA VAL A 34 18.65 -0.07 8.07
C VAL A 34 17.99 -0.54 6.77
N GLU A 35 18.02 -1.85 6.51
CA GLU A 35 17.46 -2.46 5.30
C GLU A 35 15.94 -2.37 5.20
N LEU A 36 15.22 -2.25 6.33
CA LEU A 36 13.80 -1.92 6.33
C LEU A 36 13.49 -0.56 5.69
N THR A 37 14.50 0.30 5.49
CA THR A 37 14.36 1.59 4.79
C THR A 37 15.03 1.58 3.42
N THR A 38 16.27 1.10 3.30
CA THR A 38 17.02 1.15 2.04
C THR A 38 16.45 0.22 0.97
N VAL A 39 15.99 -0.99 1.34
CA VAL A 39 15.42 -1.95 0.37
C VAL A 39 14.12 -1.43 -0.25
N PRO A 40 13.13 -0.92 0.51
CA PRO A 40 11.94 -0.32 -0.08
C PRO A 40 12.26 0.84 -1.03
N LEU A 41 13.21 1.72 -0.69
CA LEU A 41 13.64 2.80 -1.58
C LEU A 41 14.25 2.25 -2.88
N GLY A 42 15.08 1.22 -2.78
CA GLY A 42 15.66 0.54 -3.93
C GLY A 42 14.61 -0.14 -4.81
N PHE A 43 13.54 -0.68 -4.22
CA PHE A 43 12.40 -1.22 -4.94
C PHE A 43 11.60 -0.12 -5.66
N LEU A 44 11.30 0.99 -4.99
CA LEU A 44 10.61 2.15 -5.59
C LEU A 44 11.43 2.73 -6.76
N ALA A 45 12.76 2.79 -6.62
CA ALA A 45 13.66 3.14 -7.71
C ALA A 45 13.64 2.10 -8.83
N ALA A 46 13.59 0.81 -8.52
CA ALA A 46 13.55 -0.27 -9.52
C ALA A 46 12.33 -0.19 -10.44
N ILE A 47 11.17 0.15 -9.89
CA ILE A 47 9.92 0.27 -10.66
C ILE A 47 9.79 1.62 -11.38
N GLY A 48 10.76 2.52 -11.23
CA GLY A 48 10.80 3.82 -11.90
C GLY A 48 10.08 4.95 -11.16
N GLY A 49 9.85 4.82 -9.86
CA GLY A 49 9.19 5.86 -9.05
C GLY A 49 9.95 7.20 -9.02
N PHE A 50 11.23 7.20 -9.35
CA PHE A 50 12.09 8.39 -9.39
C PHE A 50 12.51 8.80 -10.81
N ASP A 51 12.05 8.10 -11.85
CA ASP A 51 12.49 8.33 -13.25
C ASP A 51 12.22 9.77 -13.70
N TYR A 52 11.03 10.29 -13.38
CA TYR A 52 10.65 11.67 -13.70
C TYR A 52 11.60 12.69 -13.05
N TRP A 53 11.85 12.55 -11.74
CA TRP A 53 12.71 13.48 -10.99
C TRP A 53 14.15 13.46 -11.48
N ILE A 54 14.69 12.26 -11.76
CA ILE A 54 16.05 12.10 -12.29
C ILE A 54 16.17 12.72 -13.69
N ARG A 55 15.17 12.51 -14.56
CA ARG A 55 15.11 13.11 -15.90
C ARG A 55 15.01 14.63 -15.83
N TYR A 56 14.14 15.14 -14.97
CA TYR A 56 14.00 16.58 -14.74
C TYR A 56 15.32 17.20 -14.24
N ALA A 57 15.94 16.60 -13.22
CA ALA A 57 17.20 17.09 -12.65
C ALA A 57 18.38 17.04 -13.64
N SER A 58 18.38 16.09 -14.57
CA SER A 58 19.38 15.98 -15.63
C SER A 58 19.10 16.88 -16.85
N GLY A 59 17.99 17.62 -16.86
CA GLY A 59 17.56 18.44 -18.00
C GLY A 59 17.16 17.63 -19.23
N ALA A 60 16.90 16.32 -19.07
CA ALA A 60 16.47 15.46 -20.15
C ALA A 60 15.04 15.83 -20.60
N PRO A 61 14.71 15.69 -21.91
CA PRO A 61 13.37 15.99 -22.39
C PRO A 61 12.33 15.07 -21.75
N THR A 62 11.18 15.63 -21.41
CA THR A 62 10.02 14.88 -20.92
C THR A 62 9.58 13.88 -21.97
N GLN A 63 9.40 12.61 -21.59
CA GLN A 63 8.79 11.62 -22.46
C GLN A 63 7.28 11.63 -22.22
N PRO A 64 6.46 11.88 -23.25
CA PRO A 64 5.03 11.61 -23.16
C PRO A 64 4.85 10.13 -22.86
N GLU A 65 4.12 9.81 -21.79
CA GLU A 65 3.73 8.43 -21.55
C GLU A 65 2.76 7.98 -22.65
N ASP A 66 3.03 6.81 -23.24
CA ASP A 66 2.17 6.29 -24.29
C ASP A 66 0.89 5.73 -23.69
N HIS A 67 -0.16 6.56 -23.71
CA HIS A 67 -1.47 6.21 -23.18
C HIS A 67 -2.34 5.37 -24.13
N SER A 68 -1.81 4.93 -25.27
CA SER A 68 -2.54 4.11 -26.23
C SER A 68 -2.63 2.63 -25.83
N GLY A 69 -1.76 2.19 -24.91
CA GLY A 69 -1.57 0.77 -24.58
C GLY A 69 -2.32 0.27 -23.35
N HIS A 70 -2.77 1.15 -22.45
CA HIS A 70 -3.29 0.76 -21.13
C HIS A 70 -4.78 1.11 -20.96
N GLY A 71 -5.49 0.23 -20.25
CA GLY A 71 -6.95 0.24 -20.07
C GLY A 71 -7.50 -1.17 -19.84
N ALA A 72 -8.80 -1.30 -19.56
CA ALA A 72 -9.45 -2.60 -19.44
C ALA A 72 -10.05 -3.03 -20.79
N ARG A 73 -9.47 -4.07 -21.41
CA ARG A 73 -10.01 -4.73 -22.61
C ARG A 73 -10.80 -5.99 -22.24
N SER A 74 -10.51 -6.57 -21.09
CA SER A 74 -11.18 -7.74 -20.53
C SER A 74 -11.45 -7.53 -19.04
N TRP A 75 -12.46 -8.22 -18.50
CA TRP A 75 -12.73 -8.24 -17.06
C TRP A 75 -11.54 -8.75 -16.24
N ARG A 76 -10.66 -9.57 -16.84
CA ARG A 76 -9.44 -10.08 -16.19
C ARG A 76 -8.43 -8.97 -15.87
N ASP A 77 -8.51 -7.83 -16.55
CA ASP A 77 -7.58 -6.73 -16.36
C ASP A 77 -7.77 -6.06 -14.99
N TYR A 78 -8.97 -6.17 -14.40
CA TYR A 78 -9.25 -5.70 -13.04
C TYR A 78 -8.59 -6.57 -11.96
N PHE A 79 -8.14 -7.78 -12.28
CA PHE A 79 -7.46 -8.69 -11.36
C PHE A 79 -5.94 -8.72 -11.57
N ARG A 80 -5.40 -7.82 -12.40
CA ARG A 80 -3.98 -7.74 -12.75
C ARG A 80 -3.44 -6.34 -12.48
N ILE A 81 -2.12 -6.25 -12.37
CA ILE A 81 -1.44 -4.95 -12.29
C ILE A 81 -1.71 -4.18 -13.58
N ASN A 82 -2.30 -3.00 -13.44
CA ASN A 82 -2.62 -2.07 -14.52
C ASN A 82 -2.19 -0.68 -14.08
N THR A 83 -1.78 0.15 -15.03
CA THR A 83 -1.37 1.55 -14.78
C THR A 83 -2.48 2.56 -15.08
N ASP A 84 -3.54 2.16 -15.78
CA ASP A 84 -4.67 3.03 -16.12
C ASP A 84 -5.45 3.44 -14.85
N HIS A 85 -5.55 4.74 -14.60
CA HIS A 85 -6.22 5.31 -13.43
C HIS A 85 -7.70 4.95 -13.29
N LYS A 86 -8.42 4.66 -14.38
CA LYS A 86 -9.83 4.23 -14.36
C LYS A 86 -9.93 2.80 -13.87
N VAL A 87 -9.05 1.93 -14.35
CA VAL A 87 -8.97 0.53 -13.90
C VAL A 87 -8.62 0.48 -12.42
N ILE A 88 -7.61 1.26 -12.01
CA ILE A 88 -7.19 1.37 -10.61
C ILE A 88 -8.33 1.96 -9.75
N GLY A 89 -9.04 2.97 -10.24
CA GLY A 89 -10.19 3.55 -9.53
C GLY A 89 -11.30 2.53 -9.26
N ILE A 90 -11.64 1.70 -10.26
CA ILE A 90 -12.61 0.60 -10.10
C ILE A 90 -12.08 -0.46 -9.13
N GLN A 91 -10.81 -0.82 -9.24
CA GLN A 91 -10.13 -1.74 -8.33
C GLN A 91 -10.27 -1.29 -6.87
N TYR A 92 -9.97 -0.02 -6.56
CA TYR A 92 -10.19 0.54 -5.22
C TYR A 92 -11.64 0.43 -4.76
N LEU A 93 -12.61 0.82 -5.60
CA LEU A 93 -14.02 0.80 -5.22
C LEU A 93 -14.52 -0.61 -4.92
N VAL A 94 -14.15 -1.59 -5.74
CA VAL A 94 -14.55 -2.99 -5.51
C VAL A 94 -13.90 -3.55 -4.24
N THR A 95 -12.60 -3.32 -4.05
CA THR A 95 -11.86 -3.79 -2.87
C THR A 95 -12.37 -3.15 -1.57
N THR A 96 -12.65 -1.85 -1.58
CA THR A 96 -13.14 -1.14 -0.38
C THR A 96 -14.54 -1.58 0.01
N ILE A 97 -15.43 -1.85 -0.95
CA ILE A 97 -16.75 -2.42 -0.68
C ILE A 97 -16.64 -3.82 -0.09
N PHE A 98 -15.70 -4.64 -0.57
CA PHE A 98 -15.43 -5.95 0.03
C PHE A 98 -15.03 -5.83 1.52
N PHE A 99 -14.07 -4.95 1.85
CA PHE A 99 -13.68 -4.73 3.25
C PHE A 99 -14.74 -4.03 4.08
N PHE A 100 -15.59 -3.19 3.48
CA PHE A 100 -16.75 -2.60 4.15
C PHE A 100 -17.72 -3.67 4.63
N VAL A 101 -18.01 -4.69 3.81
CA VAL A 101 -18.86 -5.81 4.22
C VAL A 101 -18.22 -6.57 5.39
N ILE A 102 -16.92 -6.86 5.33
CA ILE A 102 -16.20 -7.52 6.43
C ILE A 102 -16.29 -6.68 7.72
N ALA A 103 -15.98 -5.38 7.64
CA ALA A 103 -16.07 -4.48 8.78
C ALA A 103 -17.50 -4.40 9.33
N GLY A 104 -18.51 -4.38 8.46
CA GLY A 104 -19.92 -4.43 8.83
C GLY A 104 -20.28 -5.71 9.58
N LEU A 105 -19.77 -6.87 9.17
CA LEU A 105 -19.96 -8.13 9.88
C LEU A 105 -19.34 -8.09 11.29
N LEU A 106 -18.13 -7.53 11.44
CA LEU A 106 -17.53 -7.32 12.78
C LEU A 106 -18.41 -6.43 13.66
N ALA A 107 -19.00 -5.37 13.09
CA ALA A 107 -19.94 -4.51 13.81
C ALA A 107 -21.21 -5.26 14.23
N MET A 108 -21.71 -6.18 13.41
CA MET A 108 -22.86 -7.01 13.77
C MET A 108 -22.55 -7.94 14.94
N ILE A 109 -21.34 -8.50 15.03
CA ILE A 109 -20.92 -9.30 16.18
C ILE A 109 -20.89 -8.45 17.46
N MET A 110 -20.28 -7.25 17.40
CA MET A 110 -20.28 -6.33 18.54
C MET A 110 -21.70 -5.95 18.97
N ARG A 111 -22.59 -5.69 18.01
CA ARG A 111 -24.00 -5.38 18.30
C ARG A 111 -24.76 -6.55 18.91
N ALA A 112 -24.44 -7.78 18.50
CA ALA A 112 -25.00 -8.98 19.11
C ALA A 112 -24.55 -9.11 20.58
N GLU A 113 -23.28 -8.85 20.87
CA GLU A 113 -22.74 -8.83 22.23
C GLU A 113 -23.45 -7.81 23.12
N LEU A 114 -23.66 -6.58 22.60
CA LEU A 114 -24.32 -5.50 23.34
C LEU A 114 -25.84 -5.63 23.44
N ALA A 115 -26.45 -6.68 22.87
CA ALA A 115 -27.91 -6.83 22.87
C ALA A 115 -28.50 -7.04 24.27
N ARG A 116 -27.70 -7.56 25.22
CA ARG A 116 -28.08 -7.73 26.63
C ARG A 116 -26.89 -7.41 27.53
N PRO A 117 -27.11 -6.95 28.77
CA PRO A 117 -26.02 -6.73 29.72
C PRO A 117 -25.27 -8.04 30.07
N GLY A 118 -23.95 -7.94 30.26
CA GLY A 118 -23.07 -9.08 30.56
C GLY A 118 -22.54 -9.78 29.30
N MET A 119 -21.64 -10.75 29.47
CA MET A 119 -20.95 -11.41 28.35
C MET A 119 -21.79 -12.55 27.77
N GLN A 120 -22.00 -12.58 26.45
CA GLN A 120 -22.87 -13.53 25.75
C GLN A 120 -22.14 -14.38 24.71
N PHE A 121 -21.37 -13.77 23.81
CA PHE A 121 -20.77 -14.41 22.64
C PHE A 121 -19.24 -14.34 22.64
N VAL A 122 -18.66 -13.22 23.05
CA VAL A 122 -17.21 -12.99 23.03
C VAL A 122 -16.72 -12.58 24.41
N ASP A 123 -15.43 -12.79 24.71
CA ASP A 123 -14.80 -12.29 25.93
C ASP A 123 -14.30 -10.84 25.77
N ASN A 124 -13.86 -10.21 26.86
CA ASN A 124 -13.48 -8.79 26.86
C ASN A 124 -12.32 -8.50 25.91
N GLN A 125 -11.34 -9.41 25.81
CA GLN A 125 -10.18 -9.22 24.94
C GLN A 125 -10.60 -9.29 23.47
N THR A 126 -11.39 -10.29 23.10
CA THR A 126 -11.91 -10.41 21.73
C THR A 126 -12.81 -9.23 21.37
N PHE A 127 -13.67 -8.77 22.27
CA PHE A 127 -14.51 -7.59 22.02
C PHE A 127 -13.68 -6.34 21.70
N ASN A 128 -12.64 -6.07 22.49
CA ASN A 128 -11.74 -4.94 22.25
C ASN A 128 -11.01 -5.09 20.90
N GLY A 129 -10.55 -6.29 20.56
CA GLY A 129 -9.94 -6.59 19.25
C GLY A 129 -10.91 -6.35 18.09
N LEU A 130 -12.15 -6.82 18.19
CA LEU A 130 -13.21 -6.59 17.20
C LEU A 130 -13.47 -5.10 16.98
N PHE A 131 -13.57 -4.32 18.06
CA PHE A 131 -13.78 -2.88 17.99
C PHE A 131 -12.61 -2.16 17.29
N SER A 132 -11.38 -2.46 17.68
CA SER A 132 -10.18 -1.86 17.09
C SER A 132 -10.04 -2.19 15.61
N VAL A 133 -10.20 -3.47 15.23
CA VAL A 133 -10.08 -3.89 13.82
C VAL A 133 -11.25 -3.37 12.98
N HIS A 134 -12.48 -3.36 13.50
CA HIS A 134 -13.62 -2.73 12.82
C HIS A 134 -13.33 -1.27 12.48
N ALA A 135 -12.89 -0.48 13.47
CA ALA A 135 -12.58 0.93 13.26
C ALA A 135 -11.45 1.13 12.23
N ALA A 136 -10.40 0.31 12.32
CA ALA A 136 -9.28 0.37 11.38
C ALA A 136 -9.71 0.00 9.95
N LEU A 137 -10.52 -1.06 9.77
CA LEU A 137 -11.06 -1.43 8.46
C LEU A 137 -11.95 -0.31 7.87
N MET A 138 -12.82 0.28 8.69
CA MET A 138 -13.71 1.35 8.24
C MET A 138 -12.94 2.59 7.77
N ILE A 139 -11.91 3.02 8.49
CA ILE A 139 -11.16 4.23 8.12
C ILE A 139 -10.15 3.94 7.01
N PHE A 140 -9.28 2.96 7.21
CA PHE A 140 -8.10 2.75 6.36
C PHE A 140 -8.36 1.86 5.15
N LEU A 141 -9.37 0.99 5.18
CA LEU A 141 -9.69 0.07 4.07
C LEU A 141 -11.01 0.40 3.37
N PHE A 142 -11.86 1.24 3.96
CA PHE A 142 -13.10 1.70 3.32
C PHE A 142 -13.10 3.21 3.04
N VAL A 143 -13.17 4.09 4.05
CA VAL A 143 -13.39 5.53 3.84
C VAL A 143 -12.27 6.15 3.01
N ILE A 144 -11.02 6.05 3.48
CA ILE A 144 -9.88 6.68 2.78
C ILE A 144 -9.72 6.12 1.36
N PRO A 145 -9.69 4.79 1.13
CA PRO A 145 -9.44 4.30 -0.21
C PRO A 145 -10.67 4.37 -1.13
N ALA A 146 -11.90 4.48 -0.62
CA ALA A 146 -13.07 4.76 -1.45
C ALA A 146 -12.93 6.16 -2.09
N PHE A 147 -12.56 7.17 -1.30
CA PHE A 147 -12.27 8.51 -1.83
C PHE A 147 -11.06 8.50 -2.77
N ALA A 148 -10.01 7.74 -2.44
CA ALA A 148 -8.86 7.58 -3.34
C ALA A 148 -9.25 6.91 -4.66
N GLY A 149 -10.15 5.93 -4.66
CA GLY A 149 -10.67 5.25 -5.85
C GLY A 149 -11.49 6.18 -6.75
N ILE A 150 -12.40 6.96 -6.14
CA ILE A 150 -13.15 8.00 -6.87
C ILE A 150 -12.18 9.04 -7.44
N GLY A 151 -11.21 9.50 -6.65
CA GLY A 151 -10.20 10.46 -7.08
C GLY A 151 -9.40 9.96 -8.28
N ASN A 152 -8.93 8.71 -8.20
CA ASN A 152 -8.25 8.03 -9.29
C ASN A 152 -9.07 8.01 -10.57
N TYR A 153 -10.35 7.65 -10.48
CA TYR A 153 -11.19 7.55 -11.66
C TYR A 153 -11.52 8.93 -12.27
N VAL A 154 -11.92 9.87 -11.43
CA VAL A 154 -12.62 11.08 -11.87
C VAL A 154 -11.68 12.29 -12.05
N ILE A 155 -10.63 12.45 -11.23
CA ILE A 155 -9.81 13.67 -11.24
C ILE A 155 -9.09 13.87 -12.58
N PRO A 156 -8.39 12.89 -13.17
CA PRO A 156 -7.74 13.08 -14.47
C PRO A 156 -8.75 13.46 -15.57
N LEU A 157 -9.96 12.88 -15.53
CA LEU A 157 -11.05 13.21 -16.46
C LEU A 157 -11.52 14.66 -16.31
N MET A 158 -11.65 15.15 -15.07
CA MET A 158 -12.10 16.52 -14.79
C MET A 158 -11.11 17.58 -15.28
N ILE A 159 -9.81 17.31 -15.18
CA ILE A 159 -8.75 18.26 -15.57
C ILE A 159 -8.27 18.05 -17.02
N GLY A 160 -8.83 17.07 -17.74
CA GLY A 160 -8.42 16.72 -19.11
C GLY A 160 -7.02 16.12 -19.21
N ALA A 161 -6.47 15.60 -18.11
CA ALA A 161 -5.19 14.91 -18.11
C ALA A 161 -5.35 13.48 -18.65
N PRO A 162 -4.35 12.96 -19.35
CA PRO A 162 -4.43 11.62 -19.92
C PRO A 162 -4.35 10.50 -18.85
N ASP A 163 -3.60 10.70 -17.76
CA ASP A 163 -3.46 9.77 -16.65
C ASP A 163 -2.92 10.49 -15.37
N MET A 164 -2.65 9.72 -14.32
CA MET A 164 -2.00 10.18 -13.08
C MET A 164 -0.52 10.51 -13.31
N ALA A 165 0.04 11.44 -12.53
CA ALA A 165 1.44 11.89 -12.67
C ALA A 165 2.49 10.77 -12.47
N PHE A 166 2.16 9.71 -11.73
CA PHE A 166 3.02 8.55 -11.49
C PHE A 166 2.20 7.24 -11.60
N PRO A 167 1.91 6.75 -12.82
CA PRO A 167 0.98 5.62 -12.99
C PRO A 167 1.43 4.32 -12.31
N ARG A 168 2.74 4.03 -12.31
CA ARG A 168 3.30 2.83 -11.67
C ARG A 168 3.22 2.87 -10.15
N LEU A 169 3.49 4.04 -9.54
CA LEU A 169 3.35 4.23 -8.10
C LEU A 169 1.89 4.19 -7.68
N ASN A 170 0.99 4.69 -8.52
CA ASN A 170 -0.44 4.61 -8.30
C ASN A 170 -0.93 3.16 -8.28
N ALA A 171 -0.49 2.34 -9.25
CA ALA A 171 -0.77 0.91 -9.28
C ALA A 171 -0.24 0.21 -8.02
N LEU A 172 1.01 0.50 -7.61
CA LEU A 172 1.58 -0.05 -6.38
C LEU A 172 0.74 0.30 -5.15
N SER A 173 0.30 1.56 -5.05
CA SER A 173 -0.52 2.04 -3.93
C SER A 173 -1.79 1.21 -3.78
N PHE A 174 -2.46 0.88 -4.90
CA PHE A 174 -3.61 -0.02 -4.88
C PHE A 174 -3.23 -1.42 -4.41
N TRP A 175 -2.19 -2.04 -4.97
CA TRP A 175 -1.85 -3.43 -4.67
C TRP A 175 -1.35 -3.68 -3.24
N LEU A 176 -0.84 -2.65 -2.55
CA LEU A 176 -0.53 -2.72 -1.12
C LEU A 176 -1.78 -2.77 -0.24
N LEU A 177 -2.90 -2.20 -0.70
CA LEU A 177 -4.15 -2.12 0.07
C LEU A 177 -4.77 -3.50 0.39
N PRO A 178 -5.04 -4.41 -0.58
CA PRO A 178 -5.61 -5.71 -0.27
C PRO A 178 -4.67 -6.56 0.61
N ILE A 179 -3.35 -6.46 0.41
CA ILE A 179 -2.36 -7.15 1.25
C ILE A 179 -2.49 -6.68 2.71
N ALA A 180 -2.51 -5.36 2.94
CA ALA A 180 -2.69 -4.80 4.28
C ALA A 180 -4.03 -5.21 4.90
N GLY A 181 -5.11 -5.20 4.11
CA GLY A 181 -6.43 -5.63 4.56
C GLY A 181 -6.47 -7.10 4.98
N PHE A 182 -5.87 -8.01 4.20
CA PHE A 182 -5.77 -9.43 4.58
C PHE A 182 -4.92 -9.65 5.82
N MET A 183 -3.77 -8.97 5.92
CA MET A 183 -2.93 -9.03 7.12
C MET A 183 -3.70 -8.60 8.37
N MET A 184 -4.49 -7.52 8.28
CA MET A 184 -5.28 -7.04 9.40
C MET A 184 -6.37 -8.01 9.81
N VAL A 185 -7.09 -8.63 8.87
CA VAL A 185 -8.10 -9.65 9.18
C VAL A 185 -7.45 -10.93 9.74
N SER A 186 -6.26 -11.30 9.28
CA SER A 186 -5.53 -12.46 9.82
C SER A 186 -5.04 -12.29 11.25
N SER A 187 -5.10 -11.08 11.83
CA SER A 187 -4.71 -10.85 13.23
C SER A 187 -5.60 -11.58 14.25
N PHE A 188 -6.75 -12.11 13.82
CA PHE A 188 -7.64 -12.95 14.64
C PHE A 188 -7.29 -14.44 14.62
N LEU A 189 -6.32 -14.87 13.80
CA LEU A 189 -5.85 -16.26 13.71
C LEU A 189 -4.59 -16.46 14.56
#